data_AF-A0A955W806-F1
#
_entry.id   AF-A0A955W806-F1
#
_cell.length_a   1.000
_cell.length_b   1.000
_cell.length_c   1.000
_cell.angle_alpha   90.00
_cell.angle_beta   90.00
_cell.angle_gamma   90.00
#
_symmetry.space_group_name_H-M   'P 1'
#
loop_
_entity.id
_entity.type
_entity.pdbx_description
1 polymer ?
#
loop_
_entity_poly.entity_id
_entity_poly.type
_entity_poly.pdbx_seq_one_letter_code
_entity_poly.pdbx_strand_id
1 'polypeptide(L)'
;MGTPYYSPPEQIRGGSVRDPRVDIYAVGVILYELVTGYRPFRGDHLVHLCRSIMNDPPPPLRVFRADVPEAFEAIIRKALAKDPADRYQTARDMISALVPFGADPPVDDDVEPTDTLTTDLRTLRERERQVRGERGSVPPGPSQFDDLSGGVVVDLREYLTKRVGQAGIAEVLASAPPDVHARWVANIADQGWYPATLLNVIEIADRRYGKGDRKFVVDAGAHLADAARAAGRLDNMKSPELCFMHIAPLLGSLFCHGKARVTKHGAGYGELEVAGHPRPTLTLAVLMVGFLQRCLTLTGAREPDVRLAKVAALGDAADVFEATWS
;
A
#
# COMPACT_ATOMS: atom_id res chain seq x y z
N MET A 1 7.00 0.76 -23.53
CA MET A 1 5.95 1.78 -23.74
C MET A 1 5.07 1.77 -22.49
N GLY A 2 5.11 2.83 -21.68
CA GLY A 2 4.23 2.97 -20.51
C GLY A 2 2.78 3.20 -20.91
N THR A 3 1.86 3.19 -19.94
CA THR A 3 0.43 3.39 -20.18
C THR A 3 0.16 4.89 -20.48
N PRO A 4 -0.24 5.28 -21.70
CA PRO A 4 -0.21 6.68 -22.16
C PRO A 4 -1.32 7.57 -21.60
N TYR A 5 -2.23 7.03 -20.79
CA TYR A 5 -3.42 7.75 -20.30
C TYR A 5 -3.09 9.02 -19.50
N TYR A 6 -1.92 9.06 -18.86
CA TYR A 6 -1.45 10.20 -18.07
C TYR A 6 -0.30 10.96 -18.75
N SER A 7 0.13 10.51 -19.93
CA SER A 7 1.22 11.14 -20.66
C SER A 7 0.72 12.38 -21.40
N PRO A 8 1.41 13.52 -21.29
CA PRO A 8 1.08 14.71 -22.04
C PRO A 8 1.42 14.56 -23.54
N PRO A 9 0.84 15.41 -24.40
CA PRO A 9 1.03 15.34 -25.86
C PRO A 9 2.48 15.32 -26.32
N GLU A 10 3.36 16.07 -25.68
CA GLU A 10 4.78 16.16 -26.01
C GLU A 10 5.57 14.87 -25.74
N GLN A 11 5.15 14.06 -24.75
CA GLN A 11 5.73 12.73 -24.52
C GLN A 11 5.21 11.73 -25.57
N ILE A 12 3.95 11.84 -25.97
CA ILE A 12 3.35 10.99 -27.01
C ILE A 12 3.98 11.24 -28.39
N ARG A 13 4.40 12.47 -28.67
CA ARG A 13 5.12 12.84 -29.90
C ARG A 13 6.56 12.32 -29.97
N GLY A 14 7.04 11.61 -28.94
CA GLY A 14 8.34 10.92 -28.98
C GLY A 14 9.49 11.68 -28.34
N GLY A 15 9.24 12.70 -27.52
CA GLY A 15 10.29 13.40 -26.80
C GLY A 15 10.62 12.76 -25.43
N SER A 16 11.90 12.50 -25.15
CA SER A 16 12.39 12.42 -23.77
C SER A 16 12.38 13.83 -23.16
N VAL A 17 11.18 14.34 -22.87
CA VAL A 17 10.99 15.68 -22.32
C VAL A 17 11.15 15.60 -20.81
N ARG A 18 12.25 16.14 -20.29
CA ARG A 18 12.44 16.41 -18.84
C ARG A 18 11.93 17.82 -18.56
N ASP A 19 10.62 17.94 -18.36
CA ASP A 19 9.97 19.22 -18.04
C ASP A 19 9.01 19.01 -16.86
N PRO A 20 9.10 19.81 -15.78
CA PRO A 20 8.20 19.68 -14.62
C PRO A 20 6.72 19.87 -14.97
N ARG A 21 6.41 20.49 -16.12
CA ARG A 21 5.03 20.67 -16.61
C ARG A 21 4.39 19.38 -17.12
N VAL A 22 5.17 18.30 -17.25
CA VAL A 22 4.66 16.94 -17.50
C VAL A 22 3.86 16.44 -16.30
N ASP A 23 4.38 16.65 -15.08
CA ASP A 23 3.70 16.21 -13.85
C ASP A 23 2.42 17.03 -13.61
N ILE A 24 2.44 18.32 -13.96
CA ILE A 24 1.25 19.20 -13.92
C ILE A 24 0.12 18.66 -14.80
N TYR A 25 0.46 18.17 -16.00
CA TYR A 25 -0.53 17.55 -16.88
C TYR A 25 -1.09 16.24 -16.28
N ALA A 26 -0.22 15.38 -15.77
CA ALA A 26 -0.61 14.11 -15.16
C ALA A 26 -1.56 14.33 -13.96
N VAL A 27 -1.25 15.29 -13.09
CA VAL A 27 -2.14 15.71 -11.98
C VAL A 27 -3.47 16.22 -12.50
N GLY A 28 -3.48 16.98 -13.60
CA GLY A 28 -4.72 17.41 -14.27
C GLY A 28 -5.61 16.23 -14.70
N VAL A 29 -5.01 15.15 -15.23
CA VAL A 29 -5.75 13.93 -15.62
C VAL A 29 -6.33 13.24 -14.38
N ILE A 30 -5.56 13.13 -13.30
CA ILE A 30 -5.98 12.51 -12.05
C ILE A 30 -7.14 13.30 -11.42
N LEU A 31 -7.03 14.63 -11.32
CA LEU A 31 -8.09 15.48 -10.77
C LEU A 31 -9.38 15.35 -11.57
N TYR A 32 -9.30 15.29 -12.90
CA TYR A 32 -10.45 15.05 -13.76
C TYR A 32 -11.11 13.70 -13.44
N GLU A 33 -10.32 12.63 -13.31
CA GLU A 33 -10.81 11.28 -13.02
C GLU A 33 -11.43 11.17 -11.62
N LEU A 34 -10.85 11.83 -10.60
CA LEU A 34 -11.40 11.86 -9.25
C LEU A 34 -12.77 12.56 -9.19
N VAL A 35 -12.96 13.60 -9.98
CA VAL A 35 -14.20 14.40 -9.97
C VAL A 35 -15.31 13.71 -10.76
N THR A 36 -14.96 13.06 -11.87
CA THR A 36 -15.94 12.49 -12.81
C THR A 36 -16.08 10.98 -12.72
N GLY A 37 -15.15 10.28 -12.06
CA GLY A 37 -15.00 8.83 -12.10
C GLY A 37 -14.45 8.30 -13.43
N TYR A 38 -14.07 9.19 -14.36
CA TYR A 38 -13.76 8.85 -15.74
C TYR A 38 -12.54 9.60 -16.25
N ARG A 39 -11.69 8.95 -17.05
CA ARG A 39 -10.57 9.63 -17.71
C ARG A 39 -11.04 10.65 -18.76
N PRO A 40 -10.33 11.78 -18.92
CA PRO A 40 -10.69 12.82 -19.87
C PRO A 40 -10.59 12.35 -21.32
N PHE A 41 -9.61 11.50 -21.65
CA PHE A 41 -9.40 10.99 -23.00
C PHE A 41 -9.54 9.48 -23.03
N ARG A 42 -10.24 8.99 -24.06
CA ARG A 42 -10.51 7.57 -24.28
C ARG A 42 -10.35 7.25 -25.77
N GLY A 43 -10.06 6.00 -26.06
CA GLY A 43 -10.09 5.51 -27.43
C GLY A 43 -10.20 4.01 -27.47
N ASP A 44 -10.87 3.51 -28.51
CA ASP A 44 -11.11 2.09 -28.71
C ASP A 44 -9.81 1.31 -28.96
N HIS A 45 -8.76 2.03 -29.37
CA HIS A 45 -7.41 1.51 -29.51
C HIS A 45 -6.36 2.60 -29.25
N LEU A 46 -5.11 2.19 -29.04
CA LEU A 46 -3.99 3.05 -28.66
C LEU A 46 -3.81 4.26 -29.57
N VAL A 47 -3.90 4.08 -30.90
CA VAL A 47 -3.79 5.18 -31.87
C VAL A 47 -4.89 6.24 -31.67
N HIS A 48 -6.12 5.81 -31.39
CA HIS A 48 -7.25 6.72 -31.14
C HIS A 48 -7.06 7.48 -29.84
N LEU A 49 -6.61 6.79 -28.78
CA LEU A 49 -6.28 7.41 -27.50
C LEU A 49 -5.17 8.46 -27.65
N CYS A 50 -4.07 8.12 -28.31
CA CYS A 50 -2.96 9.05 -28.53
C CYS A 50 -3.41 10.27 -29.34
N ARG A 51 -4.23 10.08 -30.38
CA ARG A 51 -4.85 11.18 -31.13
C ARG A 51 -5.69 12.08 -30.22
N SER A 52 -6.53 11.47 -29.38
CA SER A 52 -7.41 12.22 -28.48
C SER A 52 -6.62 13.03 -27.47
N ILE A 53 -5.60 12.43 -26.87
CA ILE A 53 -4.68 13.14 -25.97
C ILE A 53 -3.98 14.30 -26.70
N MET A 54 -3.58 14.13 -27.95
CA MET A 54 -2.87 15.19 -28.68
C MET A 54 -3.78 16.35 -29.14
N ASN A 55 -5.05 16.07 -29.46
CA ASN A 55 -5.87 17.00 -30.25
C ASN A 55 -7.20 17.38 -29.62
N ASP A 56 -7.81 16.51 -28.82
CA ASP A 56 -9.16 16.74 -28.33
C ASP A 56 -9.12 17.55 -27.02
N PRO A 57 -10.06 18.49 -26.80
CA PRO A 57 -10.23 19.09 -25.49
C PRO A 57 -10.80 18.06 -24.50
N PRO A 58 -10.49 18.15 -23.19
CA PRO A 58 -11.15 17.32 -22.20
C PRO A 58 -12.65 17.63 -22.20
N PRO A 59 -13.53 16.62 -22.06
CA PRO A 59 -14.97 16.86 -21.95
C PRO A 59 -15.29 17.76 -20.74
N PRO A 60 -16.35 18.58 -20.77
CA PRO A 60 -16.69 19.43 -19.64
C PRO A 60 -17.06 18.61 -18.39
N LEU A 61 -16.57 19.02 -17.21
CA LEU A 61 -16.83 18.30 -15.95
C LEU A 61 -18.32 18.28 -15.62
N ARG A 62 -19.02 19.36 -15.96
CA ARG A 62 -20.46 19.54 -15.74
C ARG A 62 -21.34 18.52 -16.46
N VAL A 63 -20.84 17.84 -17.49
CA VAL A 63 -21.55 16.72 -18.13
C VAL A 63 -21.69 15.53 -17.17
N PHE A 64 -20.73 15.35 -16.27
CA PHE A 64 -20.72 14.25 -15.30
C PHE A 64 -21.20 14.68 -13.93
N ARG A 65 -20.92 15.93 -13.55
CA ARG A 65 -21.18 16.44 -12.19
C ARG A 65 -21.54 17.93 -12.23
N ALA A 66 -22.84 18.23 -12.18
CA ALA A 66 -23.37 19.58 -12.40
C ALA A 66 -23.06 20.58 -11.27
N ASP A 67 -22.73 20.10 -10.07
CA ASP A 67 -22.39 20.88 -8.88
C ASP A 67 -20.94 21.41 -8.87
N VAL A 68 -20.13 21.09 -9.89
CA VAL A 68 -18.72 21.52 -9.95
C VAL A 68 -18.61 23.03 -10.27
N PRO A 69 -17.90 23.81 -9.44
CA PRO A 69 -17.63 25.22 -9.71
C PRO A 69 -16.86 25.43 -11.01
N GLU A 70 -17.25 26.44 -11.80
CA GLU A 70 -16.62 26.74 -13.10
C GLU A 70 -15.14 27.09 -12.96
N ALA A 71 -14.80 27.83 -11.91
CA ALA A 71 -13.43 28.20 -11.62
C ALA A 71 -12.54 26.99 -11.28
N PHE A 72 -13.10 25.92 -10.71
CA PHE A 72 -12.38 24.66 -10.48
C PHE A 72 -12.16 23.90 -11.79
N GLU A 73 -13.18 23.85 -12.66
CA GLU A 73 -13.05 23.27 -14.00
C GLU A 73 -11.98 23.98 -14.85
N ALA A 74 -11.89 25.31 -14.73
CA ALA A 74 -10.86 26.10 -15.42
C ALA A 74 -9.43 25.70 -15.01
N ILE A 75 -9.22 25.32 -13.73
CA ILE A 75 -7.91 24.85 -13.24
C ILE A 75 -7.52 23.54 -13.92
N ILE A 76 -8.44 22.57 -13.93
CA ILE A 76 -8.22 21.26 -14.57
C ILE A 76 -7.96 21.44 -16.07
N ARG A 77 -8.75 22.29 -16.74
CA ARG A 77 -8.55 22.61 -18.16
C ARG A 77 -7.19 23.23 -18.44
N LYS A 78 -6.72 24.14 -17.58
CA LYS A 78 -5.40 24.78 -17.72
C LYS A 78 -4.27 23.76 -17.52
N ALA A 79 -4.39 22.86 -16.55
CA ALA A 79 -3.42 21.77 -16.37
C ALA A 79 -3.36 20.82 -17.58
N LEU A 80 -4.51 20.55 -18.21
CA LEU A 80 -4.66 19.71 -19.40
C LEU A 80 -4.41 20.41 -20.74
N ALA A 81 -3.87 21.64 -20.72
CA ALA A 81 -3.54 22.35 -21.96
C ALA A 81 -2.53 21.57 -22.79
N LYS A 82 -2.71 21.58 -24.12
CA LYS A 82 -1.89 20.76 -25.03
C LYS A 82 -0.47 21.31 -25.15
N ASP A 83 -0.35 22.64 -25.20
CA ASP A 83 0.94 23.32 -25.13
C ASP A 83 1.38 23.47 -23.67
N PRO A 84 2.59 23.00 -23.28
CA PRO A 84 3.15 23.24 -21.95
C PRO A 84 3.22 24.73 -21.56
N ALA A 85 3.36 25.65 -22.52
CA ALA A 85 3.37 27.10 -22.25
C ALA A 85 2.03 27.61 -21.71
N ASP A 86 0.91 26.95 -22.07
CA ASP A 86 -0.43 27.33 -21.62
C ASP A 86 -0.79 26.71 -20.26
N ARG A 87 0.03 25.79 -19.75
CA ARG A 87 -0.16 25.16 -18.44
C ARG A 87 0.30 26.07 -17.31
N TYR A 88 0.08 25.62 -16.07
CA TYR A 88 0.81 26.17 -14.94
C TYR A 88 2.31 25.96 -15.14
N GLN A 89 3.11 26.99 -14.91
CA GLN A 89 4.55 26.92 -15.12
C GLN A 89 5.24 26.27 -13.92
N THR A 90 4.64 26.35 -12.74
CA THR A 90 5.09 25.67 -11.54
C THR A 90 3.94 24.95 -10.83
N ALA A 91 4.27 23.91 -10.07
CA ALA A 91 3.30 23.25 -9.20
C ALA A 91 2.72 24.23 -8.15
N ARG A 92 3.52 25.20 -7.69
CA ARG A 92 3.08 26.23 -6.75
C ARG A 92 1.95 27.08 -7.33
N ASP A 93 2.03 27.46 -8.61
CA ASP A 93 0.96 28.23 -9.26
C ASP A 93 -0.35 27.44 -9.34
N MET A 94 -0.26 26.14 -9.60
CA MET A 94 -1.43 25.26 -9.62
C MET A 94 -2.04 25.09 -8.21
N ILE A 95 -1.20 24.93 -7.19
CA ILE A 95 -1.64 24.86 -5.79
C ILE A 95 -2.35 26.15 -5.39
N SER A 96 -1.77 27.32 -5.67
CA SER A 96 -2.40 28.61 -5.36
C SER A 96 -3.78 28.76 -6.00
N ALA A 97 -3.99 28.20 -7.19
CA ALA A 97 -5.29 28.17 -7.84
C ALA A 97 -6.28 27.19 -7.20
N LEU A 98 -5.80 26.06 -6.67
CA LEU A 98 -6.62 25.02 -6.02
C LEU A 98 -7.01 25.34 -4.58
N VAL A 99 -6.18 26.10 -3.84
CA VAL A 99 -6.41 26.46 -2.42
C VAL A 99 -7.83 26.98 -2.14
N PRO A 100 -8.43 27.87 -2.95
CA PRO A 100 -9.80 28.35 -2.73
C PRO A 100 -10.90 27.27 -2.80
N PHE A 101 -10.59 26.09 -3.36
CA PHE A 101 -11.51 24.96 -3.51
C PHE A 101 -11.21 23.82 -2.54
N GLY A 102 -10.11 23.93 -1.79
CA GLY A 102 -9.84 23.05 -0.66
C GLY A 102 -10.77 23.42 0.50
N ALA A 103 -11.26 22.42 1.23
CA ALA A 103 -11.59 22.67 2.64
C ALA A 103 -10.29 23.10 3.34
N ASP A 104 -10.38 23.91 4.41
CA ASP A 104 -9.24 24.10 5.30
C ASP A 104 -8.69 22.70 5.61
N PRO A 105 -7.43 22.40 5.25
CA PRO A 105 -6.83 21.18 5.73
C PRO A 105 -6.94 21.27 7.27
N PRO A 106 -7.34 20.20 7.97
CA PRO A 106 -7.22 20.20 9.41
C PRO A 106 -5.78 20.62 9.71
N VAL A 107 -5.63 21.73 10.44
CA VAL A 107 -4.34 22.22 10.90
C VAL A 107 -3.83 21.18 11.88
N ASP A 108 -3.13 20.17 11.36
CA ASP A 108 -2.19 19.39 12.16
C ASP A 108 -0.90 20.23 12.19
N ASP A 109 -0.83 21.11 13.18
CA ASP A 109 0.44 21.66 13.67
C ASP A 109 1.26 20.47 14.16
N ASP A 110 2.11 19.95 13.26
CA ASP A 110 3.29 19.08 13.44
C ASP A 110 3.44 18.21 12.18
N VAL A 111 3.70 18.84 11.03
CA VAL A 111 4.10 18.09 9.83
C VAL A 111 5.57 17.69 9.98
N GLU A 112 5.80 16.56 10.66
CA GLU A 112 6.95 15.72 10.35
C GLU A 112 6.79 15.20 8.90
N PRO A 113 7.90 14.96 8.17
CA PRO A 113 7.88 14.54 6.77
C PRO A 113 6.92 13.35 6.60
N THR A 114 5.84 13.57 5.86
CA THR A 114 4.80 12.55 5.67
C THR A 114 5.32 11.45 4.75
N ASP A 115 5.64 10.32 5.37
CA ASP A 115 5.91 9.05 4.71
C ASP A 115 4.61 8.60 4.01
N THR A 116 4.65 8.44 2.67
CA THR A 116 3.49 8.09 1.81
C THR A 116 2.72 6.89 2.36
N LEU A 117 3.44 5.96 2.97
CA LEU A 117 2.93 4.79 3.68
C LEU A 117 1.83 5.14 4.70
N THR A 118 1.98 6.21 5.48
CA THR A 118 1.03 6.59 6.54
C THR A 118 -0.33 7.02 5.97
N THR A 119 -0.30 7.66 4.80
CA THR A 119 -1.52 8.08 4.09
C THR A 119 -2.24 6.85 3.53
N ASP A 120 -1.50 5.94 2.89
CA ASP A 120 -2.05 4.69 2.36
C ASP A 120 -2.67 3.84 3.48
N LEU A 121 -2.01 3.71 4.63
CA LEU A 121 -2.54 2.96 5.78
C LEU A 121 -3.83 3.56 6.36
N ARG A 122 -3.96 4.89 6.37
CA ARG A 122 -5.21 5.57 6.77
C ARG A 122 -6.35 5.23 5.81
N THR A 123 -6.12 5.27 4.50
CA THR A 123 -7.14 4.92 3.50
C THR A 123 -7.58 3.45 3.60
N LEU A 124 -6.65 2.53 3.88
CA LEU A 124 -6.95 1.12 4.08
C LEU A 124 -7.85 0.88 5.31
N ARG A 125 -7.66 1.64 6.38
CA ARG A 125 -8.50 1.58 7.59
C ARG A 125 -9.94 2.03 7.31
N GLU A 126 -10.11 3.07 6.50
CA GLU A 126 -11.44 3.55 6.10
C GLU A 126 -12.18 2.51 5.27
N ARG A 127 -11.50 1.88 4.31
CA ARG A 127 -12.05 0.75 3.53
C ARG A 127 -12.40 -0.45 4.42
N GLU A 128 -11.58 -0.79 5.41
CA GLU A 128 -11.86 -1.90 6.34
C GLU A 128 -13.14 -1.68 7.16
N ARG A 129 -13.35 -0.46 7.68
CA ARG A 129 -14.54 -0.11 8.45
C ARG A 129 -15.83 -0.29 7.64
N GLN A 130 -15.76 -0.08 6.32
CA GLN A 130 -16.90 -0.32 5.42
C GLN A 130 -17.18 -1.81 5.19
N VAL A 131 -16.15 -2.68 5.23
CA VAL A 131 -16.26 -4.12 4.91
C VAL A 131 -16.61 -5.00 6.13
N ARG A 132 -16.30 -4.56 7.36
CA ARG A 132 -16.39 -5.38 8.60
C ARG A 132 -17.80 -5.84 9.02
N GLY A 133 -18.83 -5.59 8.21
CA GLY A 133 -20.23 -5.94 8.50
C GLY A 133 -20.60 -7.42 8.33
N GLU A 134 -19.78 -8.29 7.72
CA GLU A 134 -20.32 -9.53 7.12
C GLU A 134 -19.63 -10.89 7.38
N ARG A 135 -18.56 -11.04 8.18
CA ARG A 135 -17.85 -12.36 8.23
C ARG A 135 -17.68 -13.00 9.61
N GLY A 136 -18.20 -14.23 9.73
CA GLY A 136 -17.97 -15.18 10.83
C GLY A 136 -16.74 -16.08 10.63
N SER A 137 -16.33 -16.74 11.71
CA SER A 137 -15.10 -17.55 11.83
C SER A 137 -15.23 -18.99 11.27
N VAL A 138 -14.19 -19.48 10.58
CA VAL A 138 -14.07 -20.86 10.04
C VAL A 138 -12.79 -21.51 10.57
N PRO A 139 -12.76 -22.82 10.94
CA PRO A 139 -11.61 -23.51 11.55
C PRO A 139 -10.50 -23.91 10.54
N PRO A 140 -9.24 -24.14 11.01
CA PRO A 140 -8.06 -24.30 10.15
C PRO A 140 -7.90 -25.72 9.57
N GLY A 141 -7.26 -25.80 8.39
CA GLY A 141 -6.85 -27.06 7.73
C GLY A 141 -5.38 -27.41 7.97
N PRO A 142 -4.95 -28.65 7.63
CA PRO A 142 -3.65 -29.21 8.06
C PRO A 142 -2.44 -28.74 7.21
N SER A 143 -1.29 -28.50 7.84
CA SER A 143 0.02 -28.10 7.23
C SER A 143 0.97 -29.27 6.97
N GLN A 144 1.82 -29.16 5.93
CA GLN A 144 2.92 -30.09 5.59
C GLN A 144 4.30 -29.41 5.42
N PHE A 145 4.61 -28.30 6.08
CA PHE A 145 5.92 -27.63 5.94
C PHE A 145 6.54 -27.21 7.28
N ASP A 146 7.87 -27.36 7.36
CA ASP A 146 8.71 -27.43 8.56
C ASP A 146 9.16 -26.06 9.18
N ASP A 147 9.35 -26.10 10.51
CA ASP A 147 10.34 -25.42 11.37
C ASP A 147 10.36 -23.87 11.55
N LEU A 148 9.49 -23.09 10.91
CA LEU A 148 9.48 -21.62 11.09
C LEU A 148 8.62 -21.10 12.25
N SER A 149 7.65 -21.88 12.73
CA SER A 149 6.64 -21.41 13.69
C SER A 149 7.15 -21.26 15.13
N GLY A 150 8.36 -21.70 15.45
CA GLY A 150 8.93 -21.62 16.80
C GLY A 150 9.65 -20.28 17.08
N GLY A 151 10.82 -20.10 16.49
CA GLY A 151 11.71 -18.95 16.80
C GLY A 151 11.09 -17.59 16.44
N VAL A 152 10.51 -17.49 15.25
CA VAL A 152 9.83 -16.28 14.77
C VAL A 152 8.65 -15.86 15.68
N VAL A 153 7.88 -16.83 16.15
CA VAL A 153 6.74 -16.57 17.04
C VAL A 153 7.22 -16.09 18.41
N VAL A 154 8.29 -16.67 18.92
CA VAL A 154 8.91 -16.24 20.19
C VAL A 154 9.41 -14.80 20.08
N ASP A 155 10.15 -14.46 19.02
CA ASP A 155 10.66 -13.11 18.80
C ASP A 155 9.52 -12.08 18.73
N LEU A 156 8.43 -12.39 18.02
CA LEU A 156 7.31 -11.46 17.90
C LEU A 156 6.56 -11.27 19.22
N ARG A 157 6.42 -12.34 20.03
CA ARG A 157 5.86 -12.23 21.39
C ARG A 157 6.73 -11.36 22.30
N GLU A 158 8.05 -11.53 22.22
CA GLU A 158 9.00 -10.70 22.95
C GLU A 158 8.91 -9.23 22.52
N TYR A 159 8.88 -8.98 21.22
CA TYR A 159 8.71 -7.63 20.66
C TYR A 159 7.46 -6.95 21.20
N LEU A 160 6.31 -7.62 21.12
CA LEU A 160 5.04 -7.08 21.61
C LEU A 160 5.14 -6.78 23.10
N THR A 161 5.67 -7.71 23.89
CA THR A 161 5.84 -7.55 25.33
C THR A 161 6.77 -6.38 25.68
N LYS A 162 7.87 -6.20 24.93
CA LYS A 162 8.79 -5.06 25.10
C LYS A 162 8.13 -3.74 24.71
N ARG A 163 7.28 -3.74 23.68
CA ARG A 163 6.67 -2.53 23.11
C ARG A 163 5.51 -1.99 23.95
N VAL A 164 4.63 -2.86 24.46
CA VAL A 164 3.44 -2.44 25.24
C VAL A 164 3.54 -2.74 26.75
N GLY A 165 4.58 -3.48 27.16
CA GLY A 165 4.77 -3.88 28.56
C GLY A 165 3.88 -5.05 28.99
N GLN A 166 4.22 -5.67 30.13
CA GLN A 166 3.47 -6.81 30.69
C GLN A 166 2.01 -6.44 31.04
N ALA A 167 1.81 -5.28 31.65
CA ALA A 167 0.47 -4.76 31.93
C ALA A 167 -0.33 -4.52 30.64
N GLY A 168 0.34 -4.00 29.60
CA GLY A 168 -0.34 -3.74 28.34
C GLY A 168 -0.74 -5.01 27.58
N ILE A 169 0.09 -6.06 27.64
CA ILE A 169 -0.28 -7.39 27.13
C ILE A 169 -1.51 -7.93 27.87
N ALA A 170 -1.59 -7.81 29.19
CA ALA A 170 -2.75 -8.25 29.94
C ALA A 170 -4.04 -7.54 29.49
N GLU A 171 -3.98 -6.24 29.23
CA GLU A 171 -5.13 -5.47 28.69
C GLU A 171 -5.52 -5.89 27.27
N VAL A 172 -4.54 -6.15 26.42
CA VAL A 172 -4.76 -6.67 25.06
C VAL A 172 -5.48 -8.01 25.12
N LEU A 173 -4.99 -8.93 25.95
CA LEU A 173 -5.57 -10.27 26.12
C LEU A 173 -6.95 -10.23 26.78
N ALA A 174 -7.23 -9.24 27.62
CA ALA A 174 -8.57 -9.03 28.19
C ALA A 174 -9.59 -8.57 27.14
N SER A 175 -9.13 -7.96 26.05
CA SER A 175 -9.96 -7.53 24.92
C SER A 175 -10.01 -8.57 23.78
N ALA A 176 -9.27 -9.67 23.91
CA ALA A 176 -9.18 -10.72 22.92
C ALA A 176 -10.24 -11.81 23.17
N PRO A 177 -10.65 -12.57 22.12
CA PRO A 177 -11.46 -13.76 22.29
C PRO A 177 -10.87 -14.75 23.30
N PRO A 178 -11.68 -15.51 24.06
CA PRO A 178 -11.19 -16.42 25.10
C PRO A 178 -10.20 -17.48 24.59
N ASP A 179 -10.36 -17.96 23.35
CA ASP A 179 -9.46 -18.92 22.72
C ASP A 179 -8.08 -18.31 22.43
N VAL A 180 -8.02 -17.04 22.03
CA VAL A 180 -6.76 -16.30 21.82
C VAL A 180 -6.01 -16.16 23.16
N HIS A 181 -6.72 -15.80 24.23
CA HIS A 181 -6.13 -15.70 25.57
C HIS A 181 -5.55 -17.05 26.02
N ALA A 182 -6.33 -18.12 25.95
CA ALA A 182 -5.92 -19.45 26.39
C ALA A 182 -4.66 -19.93 25.63
N ARG A 183 -4.60 -19.71 24.32
CA ARG A 183 -3.46 -20.12 23.47
C ARG A 183 -2.22 -19.29 23.73
N TRP A 184 -2.38 -17.98 23.94
CA TRP A 184 -1.27 -17.11 24.32
C TRP A 184 -0.62 -17.58 25.63
N VAL A 185 -1.43 -17.80 26.67
CA VAL A 185 -0.96 -18.25 28.00
C VAL A 185 -0.32 -19.63 27.93
N ALA A 186 -0.95 -20.56 27.22
CA ALA A 186 -0.45 -21.93 27.09
C ALA A 186 0.82 -22.04 26.22
N ASN A 187 1.27 -20.93 25.62
CA ASN A 187 2.37 -20.88 24.66
C ASN A 187 2.26 -21.97 23.58
N ILE A 188 1.02 -22.28 23.21
CA ILE A 188 0.75 -23.29 22.19
C ILE A 188 1.08 -22.64 20.87
N ALA A 189 2.04 -23.21 20.14
CA ALA A 189 2.18 -22.92 18.72
C ALA A 189 0.82 -23.23 18.09
N ASP A 190 0.14 -22.19 17.61
CA ASP A 190 -1.14 -22.35 16.95
C ASP A 190 -0.98 -23.49 15.92
N GLN A 191 -1.87 -24.49 15.93
CA GLN A 191 -1.87 -25.53 14.88
C GLN A 191 -2.38 -24.97 13.53
N GLY A 192 -1.96 -23.75 13.20
CA GLY A 192 -2.22 -23.00 11.98
C GLY A 192 -0.96 -22.21 11.59
N TRP A 193 -0.82 -21.98 10.30
CA TRP A 193 0.46 -21.75 9.63
C TRP A 193 1.14 -20.40 9.96
N TYR A 194 0.34 -19.42 10.37
CA TYR A 194 0.74 -18.24 11.15
C TYR A 194 -0.29 -18.08 12.29
N PRO A 195 0.12 -17.79 13.54
CA PRO A 195 -0.84 -17.84 14.65
C PRO A 195 -1.89 -16.73 14.53
N ALA A 196 -3.15 -17.11 14.33
CA ALA A 196 -4.28 -16.18 14.42
C ALA A 196 -4.29 -15.47 15.79
N THR A 197 -3.79 -16.17 16.82
CA THR A 197 -3.51 -15.60 18.14
C THR A 197 -2.62 -14.35 18.04
N LEU A 198 -1.50 -14.39 17.30
CA LEU A 198 -0.59 -13.25 17.16
C LEU A 198 -1.20 -12.10 16.36
N LEU A 199 -1.86 -12.40 15.23
CA LEU A 199 -2.52 -11.35 14.43
C LEU A 199 -3.58 -10.61 15.23
N ASN A 200 -4.39 -11.34 16.01
CA ASN A 200 -5.39 -10.74 16.89
C ASN A 200 -4.74 -9.86 17.97
N VAL A 201 -3.68 -10.34 18.61
CA VAL A 201 -2.94 -9.56 19.62
C VAL A 201 -2.34 -8.30 19.01
N ILE A 202 -1.72 -8.38 17.83
CA ILE A 202 -1.15 -7.24 17.11
C ILE A 202 -2.25 -6.23 16.74
N GLU A 203 -3.39 -6.70 16.23
CA GLU A 203 -4.52 -5.84 15.86
C GLU A 203 -5.10 -5.09 17.06
N ILE A 204 -5.26 -5.78 18.19
CA ILE A 204 -5.76 -5.16 19.43
C ILE A 204 -4.72 -4.20 20.00
N ALA A 205 -3.43 -4.57 19.97
CA ALA A 205 -2.34 -3.71 20.41
C ALA A 205 -2.23 -2.43 19.56
N ASP A 206 -2.32 -2.52 18.23
CA ASP A 206 -2.33 -1.37 17.33
C ASP A 206 -3.51 -0.42 17.62
N ARG A 207 -4.70 -0.96 17.91
CA ARG A 207 -5.86 -0.13 18.26
C ARG A 207 -5.74 0.59 19.60
N ARG A 208 -5.01 0.00 20.55
CA ARG A 208 -4.99 0.44 21.95
C ARG A 208 -3.75 1.26 22.29
N TYR A 209 -2.60 0.88 21.74
CA TYR A 209 -1.29 1.47 21.99
C TYR A 209 -0.72 2.17 20.75
N GLY A 210 -1.21 1.83 19.55
CA GLY A 210 -0.97 2.62 18.35
C GLY A 210 -1.99 3.75 18.23
N LYS A 211 -1.73 4.71 17.33
CA LYS A 211 -2.73 5.71 16.90
C LYS A 211 -3.84 5.05 16.05
N GLY A 212 -3.80 3.72 15.89
CA GLY A 212 -4.65 2.94 14.98
C GLY A 212 -4.39 3.24 13.51
N ASP A 213 -3.27 3.89 13.17
CA ASP A 213 -2.81 4.17 11.82
C ASP A 213 -2.03 2.99 11.21
N ARG A 214 -2.07 1.82 11.87
CA ARG A 214 -1.41 0.58 11.47
C ARG A 214 0.12 0.65 11.46
N LYS A 215 0.74 1.75 11.90
CA LYS A 215 2.20 1.86 12.01
C LYS A 215 2.79 0.81 12.96
N PHE A 216 2.06 0.48 14.03
CA PHE A 216 2.44 -0.59 14.95
C PHE A 216 2.54 -1.96 14.24
N VAL A 217 1.64 -2.21 13.28
CA VAL A 217 1.61 -3.44 12.49
C VAL A 217 2.77 -3.49 11.49
N VAL A 218 3.11 -2.36 10.88
CA VAL A 218 4.29 -2.22 10.01
C VAL A 218 5.57 -2.48 10.80
N ASP A 219 5.72 -1.86 11.99
CA ASP A 219 6.88 -2.07 12.86
C ASP A 219 7.02 -3.54 13.27
N ALA A 220 5.91 -4.22 13.55
CA ALA A 220 5.89 -5.65 13.84
C ALA A 220 6.36 -6.51 12.64
N GLY A 221 5.96 -6.13 11.42
CA GLY A 221 6.46 -6.73 10.18
C GLY A 221 7.95 -6.50 9.96
N ALA A 222 8.44 -5.29 10.23
CA ALA A 222 9.86 -4.99 10.14
C ALA A 222 10.69 -5.82 11.14
N HIS A 223 10.20 -5.95 12.37
CA HIS A 223 10.86 -6.80 13.38
C HIS A 223 10.93 -8.27 12.94
N LEU A 224 9.90 -8.76 12.27
CA LEU A 224 9.88 -10.10 11.71
C LEU A 224 10.94 -10.29 10.61
N ALA A 225 11.20 -9.26 9.79
CA ALA A 225 12.29 -9.30 8.81
C ALA A 225 13.67 -9.33 9.48
N ASP A 226 13.84 -8.60 10.59
CA ASP A 226 15.08 -8.67 11.39
C ASP A 226 15.29 -10.08 11.97
N ALA A 227 14.24 -10.72 12.49
CA ALA A 227 14.31 -12.10 12.99
C ALA A 227 14.65 -13.09 11.85
N ALA A 228 14.03 -12.95 10.68
CA ALA A 228 14.35 -13.76 9.50
C ALA A 228 15.81 -13.57 9.04
N ARG A 229 16.34 -12.34 9.14
CA ARG A 229 17.74 -12.04 8.84
C ARG A 229 18.68 -12.69 9.85
N ALA A 230 18.39 -12.60 11.14
CA ALA A 230 19.17 -13.22 12.21
C ALA A 230 19.20 -14.76 12.07
N ALA A 231 18.12 -15.36 11.55
CA ALA A 231 18.03 -16.77 11.24
C ALA A 231 18.68 -17.16 9.88
N GLY A 232 19.42 -16.26 9.22
CA GLY A 232 20.12 -16.53 7.95
C GLY A 232 19.21 -16.67 6.72
N ARG A 233 17.91 -16.36 6.82
CA ARG A 233 16.94 -16.60 5.74
C ARG A 233 17.09 -15.64 4.56
N LEU A 234 17.82 -14.54 4.75
CA LEU A 234 18.12 -13.54 3.73
C LEU A 234 19.54 -13.68 3.14
N ASP A 235 20.32 -14.70 3.53
CA ASP A 235 21.75 -14.81 3.14
C ASP A 235 21.97 -14.92 1.61
N ASN A 236 20.99 -15.46 0.90
CA ASN A 236 21.01 -15.60 -0.56
C ASN A 236 20.46 -14.35 -1.29
N MET A 237 19.94 -13.36 -0.56
CA MET A 237 19.33 -12.14 -1.09
C MET A 237 20.30 -10.96 -0.91
N LYS A 238 21.38 -10.93 -1.70
CA LYS A 238 22.50 -10.00 -1.49
C LYS A 238 22.29 -8.59 -2.05
N SER A 239 21.19 -8.35 -2.75
CA SER A 239 20.80 -7.04 -3.27
C SER A 239 19.28 -6.87 -3.16
N PRO A 240 18.75 -5.64 -3.28
CA PRO A 240 17.30 -5.40 -3.27
C PRO A 240 16.58 -6.14 -4.39
N GLU A 241 17.19 -6.22 -5.58
CA GLU A 241 16.63 -6.93 -6.74
C GLU A 241 16.54 -8.43 -6.46
N LEU A 242 17.62 -9.03 -5.94
CA LEU A 242 17.63 -10.44 -5.58
C LEU A 242 16.69 -10.73 -4.42
N CYS A 243 16.58 -9.81 -3.46
CA CYS A 243 15.61 -9.87 -2.39
C CYS A 243 14.20 -9.96 -2.97
N PHE A 244 13.80 -8.97 -3.76
CA PHE A 244 12.45 -8.91 -4.31
C PHE A 244 12.13 -10.11 -5.21
N MET A 245 13.08 -10.56 -6.04
CA MET A 245 12.93 -11.73 -6.91
C MET A 245 12.77 -13.05 -6.16
N HIS A 246 13.40 -13.19 -4.99
CA HIS A 246 13.43 -14.45 -4.23
C HIS A 246 12.62 -14.41 -2.93
N ILE A 247 11.85 -13.34 -2.69
CA ILE A 247 11.08 -13.20 -1.45
C ILE A 247 9.86 -14.12 -1.40
N ALA A 248 9.28 -14.48 -2.54
CA ALA A 248 8.02 -15.22 -2.60
C ALA A 248 8.04 -16.58 -1.86
N PRO A 249 9.07 -17.44 -1.99
CA PRO A 249 9.19 -18.64 -1.16
C PRO A 249 9.28 -18.36 0.34
N LEU A 250 9.99 -17.29 0.74
CA LEU A 250 10.10 -16.90 2.15
C LEU A 250 8.75 -16.46 2.70
N LEU A 251 8.00 -15.65 1.95
CA LEU A 251 6.63 -15.26 2.31
C LEU A 251 5.68 -16.46 2.37
N GLY A 252 5.81 -17.38 1.41
CA GLY A 252 5.08 -18.64 1.43
C GLY A 252 5.40 -19.48 2.67
N SER A 253 6.65 -19.47 3.13
CA SER A 253 7.08 -20.20 4.33
C SER A 253 6.67 -19.51 5.64
N LEU A 254 6.65 -18.18 5.70
CA LEU A 254 6.34 -17.40 6.91
C LEU A 254 4.85 -17.12 7.08
N PHE A 255 4.16 -16.79 5.99
CA PHE A 255 2.77 -16.32 6.03
C PHE A 255 1.81 -17.29 5.34
N CYS A 256 2.31 -18.36 4.72
CA CYS A 256 1.53 -19.36 3.97
C CYS A 256 0.39 -18.76 3.13
N HIS A 257 0.73 -17.77 2.31
CA HIS A 257 -0.21 -17.22 1.36
C HIS A 257 -0.08 -17.88 0.00
N GLY A 258 -1.10 -18.66 -0.33
CA GLY A 258 -1.37 -19.23 -1.64
C GLY A 258 -0.18 -19.21 -2.60
N LYS A 259 -0.29 -18.52 -3.73
CA LYS A 259 0.79 -18.48 -4.72
C LYS A 259 1.34 -17.06 -4.79
N ALA A 260 2.31 -16.74 -3.93
CA ALA A 260 3.09 -15.52 -4.05
C ALA A 260 3.87 -15.52 -5.38
N ARG A 261 3.70 -14.47 -6.17
CA ARG A 261 4.33 -14.34 -7.49
C ARG A 261 4.78 -12.91 -7.72
N VAL A 262 6.04 -12.75 -8.09
CA VAL A 262 6.55 -11.48 -8.61
C VAL A 262 6.13 -11.39 -10.08
N THR A 263 5.33 -10.39 -10.42
CA THR A 263 4.71 -10.23 -11.75
C THR A 263 5.45 -9.22 -12.64
N LYS A 264 6.04 -8.18 -12.03
CA LYS A 264 6.84 -7.16 -12.72
C LYS A 264 8.06 -6.80 -11.89
N HIS A 265 9.20 -6.62 -12.54
CA HIS A 265 10.40 -6.09 -11.89
C HIS A 265 11.23 -5.30 -12.90
N GLY A 266 11.85 -4.22 -12.42
CA GLY A 266 12.81 -3.38 -13.14
C GLY A 266 13.86 -2.85 -12.16
N ALA A 267 14.79 -2.03 -12.64
CA ALA A 267 15.74 -1.36 -11.74
C ALA A 267 14.97 -0.42 -10.79
N GLY A 268 14.94 -0.76 -9.50
CA GLY A 268 14.27 0.05 -8.48
C GLY A 268 12.75 -0.06 -8.40
N TYR A 269 12.13 -1.09 -9.00
CA TYR A 269 10.69 -1.32 -8.91
C TYR A 269 10.32 -2.80 -9.00
N GLY A 270 9.29 -3.21 -8.26
CA GLY A 270 8.71 -4.54 -8.35
C GLY A 270 7.24 -4.61 -7.93
N GLU A 271 6.51 -5.55 -8.51
CA GLU A 271 5.13 -5.89 -8.13
C GLU A 271 5.08 -7.35 -7.67
N LEU A 272 4.55 -7.57 -6.48
CA LEU A 272 4.35 -8.88 -5.87
C LEU A 272 2.85 -9.10 -5.65
N GLU A 273 2.32 -10.15 -6.25
CA GLU A 273 0.94 -10.58 -6.07
C GLU A 273 0.90 -11.80 -5.15
N VAL A 274 -0.06 -11.81 -4.23
CA VAL A 274 -0.26 -12.87 -3.25
C VAL A 274 -1.73 -13.29 -3.29
N ALA A 275 -2.02 -14.36 -4.03
CA ALA A 275 -3.39 -14.83 -4.28
C ALA A 275 -3.69 -16.16 -3.59
N GLY A 276 -4.98 -16.46 -3.39
CA GLY A 276 -5.43 -17.76 -2.87
C GLY A 276 -5.23 -17.95 -1.35
N HIS A 277 -5.16 -16.86 -0.59
CA HIS A 277 -5.08 -16.94 0.85
C HIS A 277 -6.43 -17.37 1.45
N PRO A 278 -6.49 -18.39 2.32
CA PRO A 278 -7.75 -18.90 2.85
C PRO A 278 -8.43 -17.94 3.85
N ARG A 279 -7.68 -17.00 4.46
CA ARG A 279 -8.20 -16.08 5.49
C ARG A 279 -7.57 -14.68 5.42
N PRO A 280 -7.73 -13.95 4.31
CA PRO A 280 -7.04 -12.67 4.17
C PRO A 280 -7.50 -11.71 5.27
N THR A 281 -6.54 -11.10 5.97
CA THR A 281 -6.81 -10.06 6.96
C THR A 281 -5.99 -8.83 6.63
N LEU A 282 -6.53 -7.64 6.88
CA LEU A 282 -5.79 -6.41 6.62
C LEU A 282 -4.53 -6.32 7.50
N THR A 283 -4.63 -6.76 8.76
CA THR A 283 -3.48 -6.82 9.69
C THR A 283 -2.32 -7.61 9.09
N LEU A 284 -2.61 -8.75 8.46
CA LEU A 284 -1.59 -9.59 7.83
C LEU A 284 -0.99 -8.95 6.58
N ALA A 285 -1.82 -8.37 5.71
CA ALA A 285 -1.34 -7.67 4.52
C ALA A 285 -0.45 -6.47 4.89
N VAL A 286 -0.83 -5.68 5.89
CA VAL A 286 0.00 -4.55 6.37
C VAL A 286 1.29 -5.04 7.03
N LEU A 287 1.24 -6.16 7.77
CA LEU A 287 2.43 -6.75 8.36
C LEU A 287 3.43 -7.19 7.27
N MET A 288 2.93 -7.70 6.14
CA MET A 288 3.76 -8.01 4.97
C MET A 288 4.40 -6.77 4.33
N VAL A 289 3.74 -5.60 4.37
CA VAL A 289 4.33 -4.33 3.90
C VAL A 289 5.60 -4.01 4.70
N GLY A 290 5.49 -3.97 6.03
CA GLY A 290 6.64 -3.68 6.90
C GLY A 290 7.76 -4.71 6.78
N PHE A 291 7.38 -5.99 6.63
CA PHE A 291 8.33 -7.07 6.38
C PHE A 291 9.11 -6.84 5.06
N LEU A 292 8.41 -6.60 3.96
CA LEU A 292 9.01 -6.40 2.63
C LEU A 292 9.93 -5.18 2.60
N GLN A 293 9.45 -4.04 3.12
CA GLN A 293 10.22 -2.80 3.16
C GLN A 293 11.51 -2.97 3.97
N ARG A 294 11.42 -3.69 5.10
CA ARG A 294 12.60 -3.98 5.91
C ARG A 294 13.55 -4.97 5.24
N CYS A 295 13.06 -6.01 4.56
CA CYS A 295 13.91 -6.91 3.78
C CYS A 295 14.69 -6.16 2.68
N LEU A 296 14.04 -5.24 1.95
CA LEU A 296 14.73 -4.40 0.96
C LEU A 296 15.83 -3.54 1.61
N THR A 297 15.52 -2.91 2.74
CA THR A 297 16.49 -2.11 3.51
C THR A 297 17.71 -2.96 3.93
N LEU A 298 17.46 -4.15 4.50
CA LEU A 298 18.50 -5.07 4.97
C LEU A 298 19.38 -5.62 3.84
N THR A 299 18.91 -5.55 2.60
CA THR A 299 19.62 -6.02 1.41
C THR A 299 20.25 -4.88 0.59
N GLY A 300 20.19 -3.65 1.10
CA GLY A 300 20.94 -2.51 0.58
C GLY A 300 20.13 -1.44 -0.15
N ALA A 301 18.80 -1.53 -0.15
CA ALA A 301 17.94 -0.52 -0.78
C ALA A 301 18.04 0.81 -0.05
N ARG A 302 18.17 1.91 -0.80
CA ARG A 302 18.02 3.26 -0.27
C ARG A 302 16.57 3.70 -0.45
N GLU A 303 15.98 4.16 0.65
CA GLU A 303 14.60 4.66 0.70
C GLU A 303 13.58 3.69 0.05
N PRO A 304 13.53 2.40 0.46
CA PRO A 304 12.53 1.50 -0.09
C PRO A 304 11.13 1.94 0.35
N ASP A 305 10.22 2.03 -0.61
CA ASP A 305 8.79 2.31 -0.39
C ASP A 305 7.98 1.11 -0.87
N VAL A 306 7.14 0.57 0.01
CA VAL A 306 6.27 -0.58 -0.29
C VAL A 306 4.83 -0.17 -0.02
N ARG A 307 4.00 -0.24 -1.05
CA ARG A 307 2.58 0.12 -1.02
C ARG A 307 1.72 -1.09 -1.24
N LEU A 308 0.57 -1.10 -0.57
CA LEU A 308 -0.42 -2.15 -0.69
C LEU A 308 -1.53 -1.67 -1.64
N ALA A 309 -1.41 -2.03 -2.92
CA ALA A 309 -2.29 -1.57 -3.99
C ALA A 309 -3.66 -2.28 -4.00
N LYS A 310 -3.69 -3.58 -3.65
CA LYS A 310 -4.93 -4.37 -3.53
C LYS A 310 -4.90 -5.22 -2.28
N VAL A 311 -6.07 -5.47 -1.69
CA VAL A 311 -6.19 -6.22 -0.44
C VAL A 311 -7.32 -7.23 -0.51
N ALA A 312 -6.98 -8.51 -0.44
CA ALA A 312 -7.95 -9.60 -0.48
C ALA A 312 -8.94 -9.54 0.70
N ALA A 313 -8.50 -9.01 1.85
CA ALA A 313 -9.35 -8.79 3.01
C ALA A 313 -10.46 -7.74 2.76
N LEU A 314 -10.28 -6.88 1.76
CA LEU A 314 -11.20 -5.80 1.38
C LEU A 314 -12.01 -6.13 0.12
N GLY A 315 -12.02 -7.41 -0.30
CA GLY A 315 -12.81 -7.89 -1.43
C GLY A 315 -12.05 -7.99 -2.76
N ASP A 316 -10.76 -7.63 -2.80
CA ASP A 316 -9.93 -7.86 -3.98
C ASP A 316 -9.61 -9.36 -4.17
N ALA A 317 -9.21 -9.76 -5.38
CA ALA A 317 -8.90 -11.17 -5.68
C ALA A 317 -7.57 -11.66 -5.06
N ALA A 318 -6.67 -10.73 -4.72
CA ALA A 318 -5.33 -10.99 -4.20
C ALA A 318 -4.83 -9.76 -3.44
N ASP A 319 -3.83 -9.97 -2.57
CA ASP A 319 -3.04 -8.87 -2.04
C ASP A 319 -1.96 -8.49 -3.08
N VAL A 320 -1.85 -7.22 -3.45
CA VAL A 320 -0.85 -6.74 -4.41
C VAL A 320 0.02 -5.68 -3.75
N PHE A 321 1.32 -5.95 -3.73
CA PHE A 321 2.36 -5.10 -3.16
C PHE A 321 3.18 -4.48 -4.29
N GLU A 322 3.26 -3.17 -4.32
CA GLU A 322 4.11 -2.41 -5.22
C GLU A 322 5.29 -1.88 -4.42
N ALA A 323 6.51 -2.18 -4.85
CA ALA A 323 7.73 -1.75 -4.18
C ALA A 323 8.59 -0.91 -5.11
N THR A 324 9.19 0.14 -4.57
CA THR A 324 10.22 0.95 -5.23
C THR A 324 11.45 1.05 -4.34
N TRP A 325 12.64 1.16 -4.96
CA TRP A 325 13.91 1.31 -4.25
C TRP A 325 14.97 1.99 -5.12
N SER A 326 16.01 2.53 -4.50
CA SER A 326 17.18 3.13 -5.17
C SER A 326 18.52 2.56 -4.70
#